data_AF-X1ES70-F1
#
_entry.id   AF-X1ES70-F1
#
_cell.length_a   1.000
_cell.length_b   1.000
_cell.length_c   1.000
_cell.angle_alpha   90.00
_cell.angle_beta   90.00
_cell.angle_gamma   90.00
#
_symmetry.space_group_name_H-M   'P 1'
#
loop_
_entity.id
_entity.type
_entity.pdbx_description
1 polymer ?
#
loop_
_entity_poly.entity_id
_entity_poly.type
_entity_poly.pdbx_seq_one_letter_code
_entity_poly.pdbx_strand_id
1 'polypeptide(L)'
;YEFDYFASCAVIADEQIQKYGIYEKLLLNEVANFIKRRDKFFSSVHVASKENGINLSALRSSAKIIKTLSEPDPFKNLNFCVSTNVPPDTPFFPAAYHSSEESSFGLALEMADEVVRIFEGAKSFEEAHKRLGVRFNEIYDFLVNICEEVATKNGIKFNGIDFSPAPYPTTEKSIGTAFEKLNFEYFGAPGSLIGVAMIKNAIPKRKKVIGFSGFMPSVLEDYTIANSLSENNFNLDTLLLYSTICGTGLDCVPL
;
A
#
# COMPACT_ATOMS: atom_id res chain seq x y z
N TYR A 1 -1.77 -24.92 -9.44
CA TYR A 1 -2.39 -23.60 -9.19
C TYR A 1 -1.65 -22.59 -10.04
N GLU A 2 -2.36 -21.89 -10.92
CA GLU A 2 -1.80 -20.77 -11.68
C GLU A 2 -2.00 -19.50 -10.86
N PHE A 3 -0.95 -19.03 -10.20
CA PHE A 3 -0.92 -17.73 -9.54
C PHE A 3 0.09 -16.81 -10.24
N ASP A 4 -0.21 -15.51 -10.26
CA ASP A 4 0.69 -14.51 -10.83
C ASP A 4 1.89 -14.30 -9.91
N TYR A 5 1.64 -14.16 -8.60
CA TYR A 5 2.64 -13.82 -7.59
C TYR A 5 2.41 -14.57 -6.28
N PHE A 6 3.47 -14.70 -5.49
CA PHE A 6 3.47 -15.27 -4.13
C PHE A 6 4.22 -14.33 -3.19
N ALA A 7 3.64 -14.03 -2.02
CA ALA A 7 4.27 -13.24 -0.98
C ALA A 7 4.42 -13.99 0.33
N SER A 8 5.43 -13.59 1.11
CA SER A 8 5.64 -14.03 2.48
C SER A 8 6.11 -12.88 3.36
N CYS A 9 5.86 -12.94 4.67
CA CYS A 9 6.34 -11.96 5.62
C CYS A 9 7.09 -12.64 6.76
N ALA A 10 8.27 -12.11 7.11
CA ALA A 10 8.92 -12.43 8.38
C ALA A 10 8.39 -11.49 9.47
N VAL A 11 7.57 -12.02 10.39
CA VAL A 11 6.90 -11.23 11.46
C VAL A 11 7.82 -11.10 12.67
N ILE A 12 8.83 -10.26 12.53
CA ILE A 12 9.96 -10.22 13.46
C ILE A 12 9.70 -9.32 14.68
N ALA A 13 8.91 -8.24 14.51
CA ALA A 13 8.61 -7.30 15.59
C ALA A 13 7.90 -7.95 16.79
N ASP A 14 7.09 -8.99 16.55
CA ASP A 14 6.23 -9.58 17.58
C ASP A 14 6.92 -10.68 18.39
N GLU A 15 8.11 -11.13 17.96
CA GLU A 15 8.88 -12.17 18.66
C GLU A 15 9.80 -11.62 19.77
N GLN A 16 9.86 -10.28 19.97
CA GLN A 16 10.73 -9.59 20.94
C GLN A 16 12.23 -9.99 20.89
N ILE A 17 12.70 -10.50 19.74
CA ILE A 17 14.08 -10.95 19.57
C ILE A 17 15.01 -9.72 19.48
N GLN A 18 15.76 -9.44 20.54
CA GLN A 18 16.66 -8.26 20.57
C GLN A 18 17.86 -8.37 19.61
N LYS A 19 18.34 -9.60 19.32
CA LYS A 19 19.46 -9.87 18.39
C LYS A 19 19.23 -11.20 17.67
N TYR A 20 19.33 -11.19 16.34
CA TYR A 20 18.99 -12.34 15.49
C TYR A 20 20.13 -13.36 15.36
N GLY A 21 21.35 -13.07 15.82
CA GLY A 21 22.46 -14.03 15.78
C GLY A 21 22.62 -14.69 14.40
N ILE A 22 22.49 -16.01 14.35
CA ILE A 22 22.55 -16.78 13.09
C ILE A 22 21.38 -16.48 12.12
N TYR A 23 20.20 -16.16 12.65
CA TYR A 23 19.01 -15.84 11.86
C TYR A 23 19.15 -14.51 11.10
N GLU A 24 19.99 -13.58 11.57
CA GLU A 24 20.26 -12.32 10.85
C GLU A 24 20.90 -12.61 9.49
N LYS A 25 21.89 -13.52 9.49
CA LYS A 25 22.59 -13.93 8.27
C LYS A 25 21.66 -14.65 7.29
N LEU A 26 20.73 -15.46 7.81
CA LEU A 26 19.71 -16.12 7.00
C LEU A 26 18.75 -15.10 6.40
N LEU A 27 18.22 -14.15 7.20
CA LEU A 27 17.36 -13.08 6.72
C LEU A 27 18.05 -12.25 5.63
N LEU A 28 19.28 -11.79 5.89
CA LEU A 28 20.05 -10.93 4.98
C LEU A 28 20.37 -11.61 3.65
N ASN A 29 20.86 -12.85 3.68
CA ASN A 29 21.35 -13.51 2.48
C ASN A 29 20.26 -14.29 1.76
N GLU A 30 19.45 -15.06 2.48
CA GLU A 30 18.50 -15.96 1.83
C GLU A 30 17.31 -15.19 1.26
N VAL A 31 16.71 -14.25 1.98
CA VAL A 31 15.54 -13.49 1.46
C VAL A 31 15.90 -12.78 0.16
N ALA A 32 17.02 -12.06 0.14
CA ALA A 32 17.49 -11.37 -1.06
C ALA A 32 17.77 -12.37 -2.21
N ASN A 33 18.46 -13.49 -1.93
CA ASN A 33 18.75 -14.51 -2.93
C ASN A 33 17.50 -15.24 -3.44
N PHE A 34 16.47 -15.42 -2.61
CA PHE A 34 15.20 -16.02 -3.02
C PHE A 34 14.44 -15.10 -3.96
N ILE A 35 14.30 -13.82 -3.60
CA ILE A 35 13.66 -12.80 -4.46
C ILE A 35 14.39 -12.70 -5.80
N LYS A 36 15.74 -12.60 -5.79
CA LYS A 36 16.54 -12.52 -7.03
C LYS A 36 16.35 -13.71 -7.98
N ARG A 37 16.15 -14.92 -7.45
CA ARG A 37 16.02 -16.15 -8.26
C ARG A 37 14.59 -16.46 -8.69
N ARG A 38 13.59 -15.74 -8.17
CA ARG A 38 12.16 -16.06 -8.35
C ARG A 38 11.40 -14.79 -8.70
N ASP A 39 11.04 -14.63 -9.97
CA ASP A 39 10.39 -13.39 -10.45
C ASP A 39 9.00 -13.16 -9.88
N LYS A 40 8.30 -14.25 -9.55
CA LYS A 40 6.98 -14.22 -8.94
C LYS A 40 6.98 -14.09 -7.41
N PHE A 41 8.15 -14.03 -6.79
CA PHE A 41 8.28 -14.03 -5.33
C PHE A 41 8.45 -12.62 -4.79
N PHE A 42 7.62 -12.29 -3.80
CA PHE A 42 7.64 -11.06 -3.05
C PHE A 42 7.86 -11.40 -1.58
N SER A 43 8.48 -10.50 -0.82
CA SER A 43 8.62 -10.72 0.61
C SER A 43 8.63 -9.42 1.41
N SER A 44 8.23 -9.49 2.66
CA SER A 44 8.38 -8.37 3.58
C SER A 44 9.02 -8.77 4.90
N VAL A 45 9.53 -7.79 5.63
CA VAL A 45 9.93 -7.95 7.03
C VAL A 45 9.14 -6.97 7.88
N HIS A 46 8.39 -7.49 8.84
CA HIS A 46 7.67 -6.69 9.82
C HIS A 46 8.63 -6.31 10.95
N VAL A 47 9.05 -5.05 11.00
CA VAL A 47 10.13 -4.60 11.90
C VAL A 47 9.65 -3.80 13.11
N ALA A 48 8.40 -3.34 13.10
CA ALA A 48 7.85 -2.61 14.24
C ALA A 48 6.35 -2.82 14.44
N SER A 49 5.92 -2.94 15.70
CA SER A 49 4.53 -2.96 16.10
C SER A 49 4.26 -1.97 17.23
N LYS A 50 2.99 -1.57 17.42
CA LYS A 50 2.57 -0.67 18.49
C LYS A 50 2.85 -1.26 19.86
N GLU A 51 2.72 -2.58 19.96
CA GLU A 51 2.85 -3.37 21.18
C GLU A 51 4.31 -3.54 21.60
N ASN A 52 5.21 -3.78 20.63
CA ASN A 52 6.60 -4.16 20.90
C ASN A 52 7.63 -3.11 20.49
N GLY A 53 7.21 -1.98 19.91
CA GLY A 53 8.10 -0.93 19.43
C GLY A 53 8.86 -1.33 18.16
N ILE A 54 10.03 -0.73 17.95
CA ILE A 54 10.83 -0.89 16.73
C ILE A 54 12.00 -1.83 16.98
N ASN A 55 12.14 -2.87 16.15
CA ASN A 55 13.34 -3.69 16.13
C ASN A 55 14.43 -3.08 15.23
N LEU A 56 15.39 -2.38 15.85
CA LEU A 56 16.46 -1.69 15.12
C LEU A 56 17.42 -2.63 14.38
N SER A 57 17.61 -3.87 14.85
CA SER A 57 18.46 -4.84 14.16
C SER A 57 17.79 -5.32 12.88
N ALA A 58 16.51 -5.69 12.95
CA ALA A 58 15.72 -6.09 11.79
C ALA A 58 15.57 -4.95 10.77
N LEU A 59 15.35 -3.71 11.24
CA LEU A 59 15.29 -2.52 10.38
C LEU A 59 16.60 -2.29 9.61
N ARG A 60 17.75 -2.31 10.31
CA ARG A 60 19.07 -2.17 9.67
C ARG A 60 19.35 -3.27 8.66
N SER A 61 18.97 -4.50 8.98
CA SER A 61 19.16 -5.63 8.07
C SER A 61 18.24 -5.54 6.86
N SER A 62 16.99 -5.13 7.04
CA SER A 62 16.06 -4.93 5.93
C SER A 62 16.50 -3.81 4.99
N ALA A 63 17.08 -2.73 5.51
CA ALA A 63 17.69 -1.68 4.68
C ALA A 63 18.84 -2.21 3.80
N LYS A 64 19.66 -3.13 4.32
CA LYS A 64 20.71 -3.80 3.53
C LYS A 64 20.10 -4.72 2.46
N ILE A 65 18.97 -5.38 2.75
CA ILE A 65 18.24 -6.20 1.76
C ILE A 65 17.76 -5.32 0.60
N ILE A 66 17.10 -4.19 0.90
CA ILE A 66 16.67 -3.22 -0.14
C ILE A 66 17.85 -2.83 -1.04
N LYS A 67 18.97 -2.43 -0.44
CA LYS A 67 20.17 -2.03 -1.20
C LYS A 67 20.77 -3.18 -2.01
N THR A 68 20.74 -4.39 -1.48
CA THR A 68 21.23 -5.58 -2.19
C THR A 68 20.33 -5.93 -3.36
N LEU A 69 19.01 -5.81 -3.20
CA LEU A 69 18.03 -6.11 -4.24
C LEU A 69 18.06 -5.11 -5.38
N SER A 70 18.33 -3.84 -5.12
CA SER A 70 18.40 -2.80 -6.15
C SER A 70 19.61 -2.90 -7.09
N GLU A 71 20.50 -3.87 -6.89
CA GLU A 71 21.68 -4.10 -7.73
C GLU A 71 21.71 -5.51 -8.36
N PRO A 72 21.98 -5.63 -9.68
CA PRO A 72 22.19 -4.54 -10.64
C PRO A 72 20.88 -3.93 -11.17
N ASP A 73 19.73 -4.55 -10.90
CA ASP A 73 18.42 -4.10 -11.38
C ASP A 73 17.67 -3.36 -10.26
N PRO A 74 17.43 -2.04 -10.40
CA PRO A 74 16.75 -1.26 -9.36
C PRO A 74 15.29 -1.69 -9.15
N PHE A 75 14.63 -2.28 -10.17
CA PHE A 75 13.23 -2.70 -10.06
C PHE A 75 13.06 -3.93 -9.17
N LYS A 76 14.10 -4.75 -8.99
CA LYS A 76 14.01 -5.96 -8.18
C LYS A 76 13.74 -5.65 -6.69
N ASN A 77 14.02 -4.43 -6.24
CA ASN A 77 13.68 -3.99 -4.89
C ASN A 77 12.15 -3.88 -4.67
N LEU A 78 11.34 -3.67 -5.71
CA LEU A 78 9.88 -3.57 -5.61
C LEU A 78 9.23 -4.88 -5.12
N ASN A 79 9.94 -6.00 -5.23
CA ASN A 79 9.52 -7.28 -4.67
C ASN A 79 9.72 -7.37 -3.15
N PHE A 80 10.23 -6.33 -2.50
CA PHE A 80 10.49 -6.32 -1.07
C PHE A 80 10.00 -5.05 -0.36
N CYS A 81 9.43 -5.19 0.84
CA CYS A 81 9.18 -4.04 1.70
C CYS A 81 9.52 -4.30 3.17
N VAL A 82 9.67 -3.18 3.87
CA VAL A 82 9.72 -3.14 5.34
C VAL A 82 8.35 -2.69 5.82
N SER A 83 7.69 -3.52 6.60
CA SER A 83 6.34 -3.24 7.09
C SER A 83 6.35 -2.94 8.60
N THR A 84 5.36 -2.15 9.01
CA THR A 84 5.12 -1.82 10.41
C THR A 84 3.63 -1.82 10.67
N ASN A 85 3.16 -2.53 11.70
CA ASN A 85 1.73 -2.64 12.04
C ASN A 85 0.83 -3.13 10.90
N VAL A 86 1.37 -3.87 9.93
CA VAL A 86 0.56 -4.48 8.86
C VAL A 86 0.03 -5.82 9.36
N PRO A 87 -1.30 -5.99 9.52
CA PRO A 87 -1.89 -7.25 9.94
C PRO A 87 -1.86 -8.29 8.81
N PRO A 88 -2.01 -9.59 9.14
CA PRO A 88 -2.21 -10.63 8.14
C PRO A 88 -3.44 -10.33 7.30
N ASP A 89 -3.51 -10.97 6.13
CA ASP A 89 -4.60 -10.85 5.15
C ASP A 89 -4.73 -9.47 4.48
N THR A 90 -3.76 -8.57 4.69
CA THR A 90 -3.62 -7.35 3.91
C THR A 90 -3.30 -7.71 2.44
N PRO A 91 -4.20 -7.43 1.47
CA PRO A 91 -4.08 -7.93 0.11
C PRO A 91 -3.17 -7.04 -0.75
N PHE A 92 -1.98 -6.69 -0.24
CA PHE A 92 -1.10 -5.70 -0.85
C PHE A 92 0.35 -6.18 -0.90
N PHE A 93 0.91 -6.30 -2.10
CA PHE A 93 2.30 -6.73 -2.28
C PHE A 93 3.28 -5.56 -2.07
N PRO A 94 4.50 -5.82 -1.56
CA PRO A 94 5.03 -7.10 -1.07
C PRO A 94 4.61 -7.45 0.38
N ALA A 95 3.83 -6.60 1.04
CA ALA A 95 3.48 -6.75 2.46
C ALA A 95 2.51 -7.90 2.77
N ALA A 96 1.89 -8.51 1.76
CA ALA A 96 0.87 -9.53 1.91
C ALA A 96 1.42 -10.81 2.57
N TYR A 97 0.70 -11.30 3.58
CA TYR A 97 0.96 -12.59 4.20
C TYR A 97 -0.31 -13.13 4.85
N HIS A 98 -0.32 -14.45 5.09
CA HIS A 98 -1.42 -15.16 5.72
C HIS A 98 -0.92 -15.88 6.97
N SER A 99 -1.71 -15.88 8.04
CA SER A 99 -1.34 -16.46 9.33
C SER A 99 -2.40 -17.40 9.91
N SER A 100 -3.21 -18.03 9.05
CA SER A 100 -4.22 -19.01 9.44
C SER A 100 -4.03 -20.31 8.64
N GLU A 101 -4.65 -21.38 9.11
CA GLU A 101 -4.78 -22.65 8.38
C GLU A 101 -5.98 -22.62 7.40
N GLU A 102 -6.95 -21.73 7.64
CA GLU A 102 -8.14 -21.59 6.82
C GLU A 102 -7.89 -20.74 5.57
N SER A 103 -8.21 -21.30 4.39
CA SER A 103 -8.10 -20.55 3.13
C SER A 103 -9.02 -19.33 3.12
N SER A 104 -8.47 -18.20 2.69
CA SER A 104 -9.19 -16.94 2.65
C SER A 104 -8.73 -16.04 1.50
N PHE A 105 -9.51 -15.02 1.18
CA PHE A 105 -9.17 -14.03 0.17
C PHE A 105 -9.59 -12.62 0.59
N GLY A 106 -8.91 -11.63 0.04
CA GLY A 106 -9.24 -10.22 0.14
C GLY A 106 -9.02 -9.54 -1.20
N LEU A 107 -9.55 -8.33 -1.36
CA LEU A 107 -9.39 -7.53 -2.57
C LEU A 107 -8.59 -6.26 -2.28
N ALA A 108 -7.72 -5.86 -3.20
CA ALA A 108 -7.22 -4.48 -3.28
C ALA A 108 -7.72 -3.88 -4.60
N LEU A 109 -8.11 -2.61 -4.58
CA LEU A 109 -8.80 -1.97 -5.70
C LEU A 109 -7.93 -0.95 -6.42
N GLU A 110 -7.69 -1.17 -7.71
CA GLU A 110 -7.26 -0.12 -8.63
C GLU A 110 -8.46 0.76 -8.97
N MET A 111 -8.59 1.90 -8.28
CA MET A 111 -9.77 2.77 -8.40
C MET A 111 -9.44 4.27 -8.29
N ALA A 112 -8.21 4.67 -8.62
CA ALA A 112 -7.85 6.09 -8.66
C ALA A 112 -8.72 6.90 -9.64
N ASP A 113 -9.24 6.27 -10.69
CA ASP A 113 -10.16 6.89 -11.66
C ASP A 113 -11.50 7.34 -11.04
N GLU A 114 -12.01 6.63 -10.03
CA GLU A 114 -13.17 7.09 -9.25
C GLU A 114 -12.88 8.42 -8.54
N VAL A 115 -11.66 8.56 -8.00
CA VAL A 115 -11.23 9.79 -7.33
C VAL A 115 -11.09 10.93 -8.32
N VAL A 116 -10.47 10.68 -9.49
CA VAL A 116 -10.35 11.67 -10.57
C VAL A 116 -11.73 12.17 -11.01
N ARG A 117 -12.66 11.27 -11.34
CA ARG A 117 -14.03 11.62 -11.77
C ARG A 117 -14.78 12.45 -10.75
N ILE A 118 -14.64 12.12 -9.46
CA ILE A 118 -15.35 12.82 -8.40
C ILE A 118 -14.76 14.21 -8.17
N PHE A 119 -13.44 14.34 -8.15
CA PHE A 119 -12.78 15.63 -7.95
C PHE A 119 -13.01 16.57 -9.13
N GLU A 120 -12.98 16.08 -10.37
CA GLU A 120 -13.29 16.87 -11.56
C GLU A 120 -14.71 17.46 -11.55
N GLY A 121 -15.68 16.69 -11.05
CA GLY A 121 -17.07 17.12 -11.04
C GLY A 121 -17.48 17.96 -9.83
N ALA A 122 -16.63 18.11 -8.81
CA ALA A 122 -17.00 18.74 -7.55
C ALA A 122 -16.76 20.26 -7.56
N LYS A 123 -17.66 21.03 -6.94
CA LYS A 123 -17.55 22.50 -6.88
C LYS A 123 -16.91 23.01 -5.60
N SER A 124 -16.69 22.14 -4.62
CA SER A 124 -16.04 22.45 -3.35
C SER A 124 -15.41 21.19 -2.74
N PHE A 125 -14.47 21.38 -1.80
CA PHE A 125 -13.88 20.28 -1.05
C PHE A 125 -14.92 19.48 -0.24
N GLU A 126 -15.93 20.15 0.31
CA GLU A 126 -17.02 19.49 1.03
C GLU A 126 -17.83 18.57 0.09
N GLU A 127 -18.17 19.06 -1.10
CA GLU A 127 -18.90 18.27 -2.09
C GLU A 127 -18.07 17.06 -2.56
N ALA A 128 -16.79 17.30 -2.87
CA ALA A 128 -15.85 16.25 -3.28
C ALA A 128 -15.75 15.14 -2.22
N HIS A 129 -15.54 15.50 -0.96
CA HIS A 129 -15.45 14.55 0.14
C HIS A 129 -16.75 13.75 0.34
N LYS A 130 -17.90 14.43 0.31
CA LYS A 130 -19.21 13.78 0.44
C LYS A 130 -19.45 12.78 -0.70
N ARG A 131 -19.15 13.19 -1.94
CA ARG A 131 -19.32 12.33 -3.13
C ARG A 131 -18.39 11.12 -3.12
N LEU A 132 -17.14 11.29 -2.69
CA LEU A 132 -16.22 10.17 -2.46
C LEU A 132 -16.80 9.20 -1.44
N GLY A 133 -17.28 9.70 -0.30
CA GLY A 133 -17.86 8.88 0.75
C GLY A 133 -19.05 8.06 0.25
N VAL A 134 -19.97 8.68 -0.50
CA VAL A 134 -21.09 7.97 -1.12
C VAL A 134 -20.59 6.88 -2.08
N ARG A 135 -19.69 7.24 -3.01
CA ARG A 135 -19.20 6.31 -4.02
C ARG A 135 -18.47 5.11 -3.43
N PHE A 136 -17.60 5.33 -2.44
CA PHE A 136 -16.88 4.24 -1.79
C PHE A 136 -17.82 3.31 -1.01
N ASN A 137 -18.90 3.83 -0.42
CA ASN A 137 -19.91 2.97 0.22
C ASN A 137 -20.70 2.15 -0.81
N GLU A 138 -21.05 2.72 -1.96
CA GLU A 138 -21.69 1.97 -3.05
C GLU A 138 -20.80 0.83 -3.55
N ILE A 139 -19.51 1.10 -3.80
CA ILE A 139 -18.52 0.09 -4.19
C ILE A 139 -18.40 -1.00 -3.12
N TYR A 140 -18.34 -0.60 -1.84
CA TYR A 140 -18.30 -1.54 -0.72
C TYR A 140 -19.51 -2.48 -0.72
N ASP A 141 -20.73 -1.94 -0.76
CA ASP A 141 -21.95 -2.75 -0.67
C ASP A 141 -22.06 -3.71 -1.86
N PHE A 142 -21.71 -3.25 -3.06
CA PHE A 142 -21.70 -4.08 -4.26
C PHE A 142 -20.70 -5.24 -4.15
N LEU A 143 -19.43 -4.94 -3.83
CA LEU A 143 -18.37 -5.95 -3.81
C LEU A 143 -18.51 -6.92 -2.64
N VAL A 144 -18.90 -6.46 -1.45
CA VAL A 144 -19.10 -7.34 -0.29
C VAL A 144 -20.18 -8.38 -0.58
N ASN A 145 -21.30 -7.99 -1.20
CA ASN A 145 -22.36 -8.94 -1.54
C ASN A 145 -21.85 -10.04 -2.48
N ILE A 146 -21.11 -9.68 -3.52
CA ILE A 146 -20.52 -10.64 -4.46
C ILE A 146 -19.50 -11.55 -3.76
N CYS A 147 -18.60 -10.97 -2.98
CA CYS A 147 -17.53 -11.71 -2.31
C CYS A 147 -18.06 -12.67 -1.24
N GLU A 148 -19.09 -12.30 -0.49
CA GLU A 148 -19.71 -13.20 0.50
C GLU A 148 -20.46 -14.37 -0.18
N GLU A 149 -21.08 -14.13 -1.34
CA GLU A 149 -21.67 -15.21 -2.14
C GLU A 149 -20.59 -16.18 -2.65
N VAL A 150 -19.50 -15.64 -3.22
CA VAL A 150 -18.34 -16.44 -3.68
C VAL A 150 -17.70 -17.21 -2.53
N ALA A 151 -17.53 -16.58 -1.37
CA ALA A 151 -17.00 -17.18 -0.16
C ALA A 151 -17.84 -18.39 0.28
N THR A 152 -19.16 -18.19 0.39
CA THR A 152 -20.11 -19.22 0.79
C THR A 152 -20.11 -20.40 -0.19
N LYS A 153 -20.16 -20.11 -1.49
CA LYS A 153 -20.21 -21.13 -2.54
C LYS A 153 -18.96 -22.02 -2.58
N ASN A 154 -17.79 -21.47 -2.27
CA ASN A 154 -16.51 -22.17 -2.38
C ASN A 154 -15.96 -22.64 -1.02
N GLY A 155 -16.63 -22.35 0.10
CA GLY A 155 -16.16 -22.70 1.43
C GLY A 155 -14.84 -22.01 1.79
N ILE A 156 -14.60 -20.81 1.28
CA ILE A 156 -13.42 -19.98 1.58
C ILE A 156 -13.85 -18.72 2.31
N LYS A 157 -13.02 -18.18 3.20
CA LYS A 157 -13.36 -16.97 3.95
C LYS A 157 -13.07 -15.71 3.14
N PHE A 158 -14.01 -14.79 3.08
CA PHE A 158 -13.75 -13.43 2.61
C PHE A 158 -13.31 -12.52 3.77
N ASN A 159 -12.07 -12.03 3.72
CA ASN A 159 -11.52 -11.17 4.76
C ASN A 159 -12.01 -9.73 4.62
N GLY A 160 -12.06 -9.22 3.39
CA GLY A 160 -12.51 -7.85 3.12
C GLY A 160 -11.81 -7.22 1.91
N ILE A 161 -11.86 -5.89 1.87
CA ILE A 161 -11.38 -5.06 0.77
C ILE A 161 -10.46 -3.98 1.35
N ASP A 162 -9.28 -3.84 0.77
CA ASP A 162 -8.43 -2.67 0.93
C ASP A 162 -8.95 -1.56 0.01
N PHE A 163 -9.39 -0.46 0.63
CA PHE A 163 -9.97 0.70 -0.05
C PHE A 163 -8.93 1.79 -0.36
N SER A 164 -7.64 1.47 -0.33
CA SER A 164 -6.62 2.37 -0.86
C SER A 164 -6.83 2.50 -2.37
N PRO A 165 -7.12 3.70 -2.92
CA PRO A 165 -7.38 3.84 -4.35
C PRO A 165 -6.06 3.74 -5.10
N ALA A 166 -5.68 2.51 -5.47
CA ALA A 166 -4.41 2.27 -6.14
C ALA A 166 -4.41 2.94 -7.53
N PRO A 167 -3.30 3.60 -7.91
CA PRO A 167 -3.16 4.25 -9.21
C PRO A 167 -2.78 3.25 -10.31
N TYR A 168 -2.80 3.73 -11.55
CA TYR A 168 -2.18 3.07 -12.69
C TYR A 168 -1.41 4.13 -13.50
N PRO A 169 -0.36 3.77 -14.29
CA PRO A 169 0.54 4.74 -14.94
C PRO A 169 -0.08 5.48 -16.15
N THR A 170 -1.24 6.07 -15.95
CA THR A 170 -2.04 6.83 -16.91
C THR A 170 -2.67 8.02 -16.20
N THR A 171 -2.89 9.11 -16.90
CA THR A 171 -3.51 10.33 -16.36
C THR A 171 -4.90 10.08 -15.78
N GLU A 172 -5.69 9.21 -16.39
CA GLU A 172 -7.08 8.94 -15.98
C GLU A 172 -7.16 8.17 -14.66
N LYS A 173 -6.07 7.49 -14.27
CA LYS A 173 -5.96 6.65 -13.07
C LYS A 173 -4.85 7.15 -12.13
N SER A 174 -4.67 8.47 -12.10
CA SER A 174 -3.66 9.14 -11.29
C SER A 174 -4.33 9.93 -10.15
N ILE A 175 -3.93 9.65 -8.91
CA ILE A 175 -4.28 10.47 -7.75
C ILE A 175 -3.64 11.86 -7.88
N GLY A 176 -2.45 11.97 -8.48
CA GLY A 176 -1.87 13.27 -8.83
C GLY A 176 -2.79 14.09 -9.75
N THR A 177 -3.34 13.48 -10.80
CA THR A 177 -4.34 14.13 -11.67
C THR A 177 -5.59 14.50 -10.89
N ALA A 178 -6.05 13.65 -9.96
CA ALA A 178 -7.20 14.00 -9.12
C ALA A 178 -6.94 15.29 -8.32
N PHE A 179 -5.73 15.49 -7.79
CA PHE A 179 -5.37 16.71 -7.05
C PHE A 179 -5.43 17.95 -7.95
N GLU A 180 -4.93 17.86 -9.18
CA GLU A 180 -5.06 18.95 -10.17
C GLU A 180 -6.52 19.27 -10.46
N LYS A 181 -7.37 18.23 -10.61
CA LYS A 181 -8.83 18.38 -10.78
C LYS A 181 -9.52 19.00 -9.57
N LEU A 182 -8.92 18.89 -8.39
CA LEU A 182 -9.35 19.55 -7.16
C LEU A 182 -8.80 20.98 -7.02
N ASN A 183 -8.22 21.54 -8.09
CA ASN A 183 -7.61 22.87 -8.19
C ASN A 183 -6.30 23.07 -7.41
N PHE A 184 -5.55 22.00 -7.13
CA PHE A 184 -4.15 22.15 -6.74
C PHE A 184 -3.28 22.37 -7.99
N GLU A 185 -2.24 23.20 -7.87
CA GLU A 185 -1.32 23.47 -8.98
C GLU A 185 -0.52 22.21 -9.37
N TYR A 186 -0.14 21.41 -8.37
CA TYR A 186 0.55 20.13 -8.53
C TYR A 186 0.41 19.28 -7.26
N PHE A 187 0.66 17.98 -7.36
CA PHE A 187 0.78 17.11 -6.19
C PHE A 187 2.00 17.53 -5.35
N GLY A 188 1.79 17.87 -4.08
CA GLY A 188 2.82 18.43 -3.21
C GLY A 188 2.66 19.91 -2.88
N ALA A 189 1.77 20.63 -3.59
CA ALA A 189 1.58 22.07 -3.41
C ALA A 189 1.12 22.43 -1.98
N PRO A 190 1.36 23.66 -1.50
CA PRO A 190 0.89 24.09 -0.19
C PRO A 190 -0.60 23.80 0.03
N GLY A 191 -0.93 23.14 1.15
CA GLY A 191 -2.31 22.79 1.51
C GLY A 191 -2.85 21.47 0.92
N SER A 192 -2.16 20.84 -0.04
CA SER A 192 -2.59 19.58 -0.68
C SER A 192 -2.74 18.38 0.28
N LEU A 193 -2.20 18.46 1.50
CA LEU A 193 -2.51 17.52 2.59
C LEU A 193 -4.03 17.33 2.80
N ILE A 194 -4.83 18.37 2.53
CA ILE A 194 -6.30 18.27 2.63
C ILE A 194 -6.87 17.23 1.65
N GLY A 195 -6.32 17.11 0.44
CA GLY A 195 -6.73 16.10 -0.53
C GLY A 195 -6.46 14.68 -0.04
N VAL A 196 -5.28 14.46 0.54
CA VAL A 196 -4.89 13.18 1.19
C VAL A 196 -5.88 12.84 2.30
N ALA A 197 -6.17 13.80 3.19
CA ALA A 197 -7.09 13.62 4.29
C ALA A 197 -8.54 13.36 3.80
N MET A 198 -9.00 14.06 2.76
CA MET A 198 -10.33 13.87 2.18
C MET A 198 -10.52 12.46 1.62
N ILE A 199 -9.52 11.93 0.90
CA ILE A 199 -9.54 10.56 0.36
C ILE A 199 -9.58 9.57 1.53
N LYS A 200 -8.64 9.67 2.47
CA LYS A 200 -8.57 8.76 3.63
C LYS A 200 -9.87 8.78 4.45
N ASN A 201 -10.43 9.96 4.70
CA ASN A 201 -11.64 10.09 5.53
C ASN A 201 -12.92 9.67 4.81
N ALA A 202 -12.92 9.58 3.48
CA ALA A 202 -14.06 9.10 2.71
C ALA A 202 -14.19 7.56 2.74
N ILE A 203 -13.12 6.85 3.09
CA ILE A 203 -13.10 5.38 3.14
C ILE A 203 -14.10 4.87 4.19
N PRO A 204 -14.95 3.87 3.85
CA PRO A 204 -15.98 3.38 4.75
C PRO A 204 -15.40 2.83 6.07
N LYS A 205 -16.01 3.21 7.20
CA LYS A 205 -15.65 2.64 8.52
C LYS A 205 -16.51 1.42 8.80
N ARG A 206 -16.26 0.32 8.08
CA ARG A 206 -17.07 -0.92 8.13
C ARG A 206 -16.19 -2.15 8.34
N LYS A 207 -16.79 -3.24 8.81
CA LYS A 207 -16.09 -4.46 9.25
C LYS A 207 -15.20 -5.11 8.19
N LYS A 208 -15.58 -5.02 6.90
CA LYS A 208 -14.83 -5.65 5.78
C LYS A 208 -13.91 -4.67 5.06
N VAL A 209 -13.63 -3.51 5.66
CA VAL A 209 -12.55 -2.63 5.19
C VAL A 209 -11.28 -3.05 5.92
N ILE A 210 -10.28 -3.54 5.17
CA ILE A 210 -9.06 -4.15 5.69
C ILE A 210 -7.81 -3.52 5.05
N GLY A 211 -6.62 -4.05 5.36
CA GLY A 211 -5.36 -3.59 4.80
C GLY A 211 -5.02 -2.16 5.20
N PHE A 212 -4.36 -1.42 4.30
CA PHE A 212 -3.99 -0.03 4.55
C PHE A 212 -5.21 0.89 4.54
N SER A 213 -6.10 0.66 3.57
CA SER A 213 -7.34 1.42 3.34
C SER A 213 -7.13 2.91 3.54
N GLY A 214 -6.20 3.50 2.79
CA GLY A 214 -5.78 4.89 2.92
C GLY A 214 -5.23 5.48 1.63
N PHE A 215 -4.58 6.65 1.71
CA PHE A 215 -3.83 7.17 0.59
C PHE A 215 -2.51 6.40 0.42
N MET A 216 -2.15 6.11 -0.82
CA MET A 216 -0.97 5.34 -1.18
C MET A 216 -0.16 6.14 -2.20
N PRO A 217 0.97 6.75 -1.80
CA PRO A 217 1.77 7.57 -2.68
C PRO A 217 2.73 6.71 -3.51
N SER A 218 2.19 5.83 -4.36
CA SER A 218 2.99 4.94 -5.21
C SER A 218 3.60 5.74 -6.36
N VAL A 219 4.71 6.40 -6.05
CA VAL A 219 5.24 7.49 -6.87
C VAL A 219 5.45 7.07 -8.32
N LEU A 220 6.10 5.93 -8.57
CA LEU A 220 6.38 5.46 -9.93
C LEU A 220 5.18 4.78 -10.61
N GLU A 221 4.12 4.44 -9.88
CA GLU A 221 2.91 3.83 -10.43
C GLU A 221 1.84 4.87 -10.80
N ASP A 222 1.97 6.08 -10.25
CA ASP A 222 1.07 7.20 -10.52
C ASP A 222 1.74 8.20 -11.48
N TYR A 223 1.16 8.33 -12.68
CA TYR A 223 1.73 9.15 -13.76
C TYR A 223 2.00 10.60 -13.34
N THR A 224 1.01 11.29 -12.77
CA THR A 224 1.15 12.72 -12.44
C THR A 224 1.99 12.94 -11.19
N ILE A 225 1.95 12.02 -10.22
CA ILE A 225 2.88 12.10 -9.07
C ILE A 225 4.33 11.92 -9.54
N ALA A 226 4.61 10.95 -10.43
CA ALA A 226 5.93 10.76 -11.03
C ALA A 226 6.38 12.02 -11.81
N ASN A 227 5.49 12.60 -12.62
CA ASN A 227 5.80 13.83 -13.36
C ASN A 227 6.11 14.99 -12.41
N SER A 228 5.29 15.21 -11.38
CA SER A 228 5.50 16.25 -10.37
C SER A 228 6.82 16.08 -9.61
N LEU A 229 7.24 14.83 -9.35
CA LEU A 229 8.56 14.57 -8.77
C LEU A 229 9.70 14.97 -9.73
N SER A 230 9.56 14.65 -11.02
CA SER A 230 10.57 14.99 -12.04
C SER A 230 10.78 16.50 -12.21
N GLU A 231 9.75 17.28 -11.88
CA GLU A 231 9.77 18.75 -11.86
C GLU A 231 10.31 19.33 -10.54
N ASN A 232 10.66 18.48 -9.56
CA ASN A 232 11.11 18.85 -8.21
C ASN A 232 10.05 19.62 -7.39
N ASN A 233 8.77 19.38 -7.65
CA ASN A 233 7.67 20.08 -6.97
C ASN A 233 7.46 19.58 -5.52
N PHE A 234 7.94 18.39 -5.19
CA PHE A 234 7.92 17.84 -3.84
C PHE A 234 9.16 16.97 -3.57
N ASN A 235 9.33 16.56 -2.32
CA ASN A 235 10.45 15.74 -1.89
C ASN A 235 10.03 14.67 -0.88
N LEU A 236 11.01 13.95 -0.33
CA LEU A 236 10.78 12.89 0.65
C LEU A 236 10.02 13.39 1.89
N ASP A 237 10.26 14.61 2.37
CA ASP A 237 9.59 15.17 3.54
C ASP A 237 8.09 15.36 3.27
N THR A 238 7.71 15.73 2.05
CA THR A 238 6.30 15.80 1.63
C THR A 238 5.63 14.42 1.70
N LEU A 239 6.30 13.38 1.19
CA LEU A 239 5.78 12.01 1.24
C LEU A 239 5.67 11.48 2.67
N LEU A 240 6.66 11.78 3.51
CA LEU A 240 6.64 11.43 4.94
C LEU A 240 5.53 12.17 5.68
N LEU A 241 5.29 13.45 5.37
CA LEU A 241 4.17 14.21 5.92
C LEU A 241 2.83 13.56 5.56
N TYR A 242 2.63 13.16 4.30
CA TYR A 242 1.38 12.51 3.88
C TYR A 242 1.19 11.15 4.52
N SER A 243 2.30 10.42 4.72
CA SER A 243 2.33 9.15 5.46
C SER A 243 1.92 9.28 6.93
N THR A 244 1.83 10.49 7.50
CA THR A 244 1.27 10.67 8.84
C THR A 244 -0.26 10.58 8.87
N ILE A 245 -0.91 10.78 7.72
CA ILE A 245 -2.38 10.73 7.57
C ILE A 245 -2.83 9.39 7.00
N CYS A 246 -2.01 8.74 6.19
CA CYS A 246 -2.30 7.45 5.57
C CYS A 246 -1.41 6.31 6.05
N GLY A 247 -1.93 5.09 6.02
CA GLY A 247 -1.27 3.93 6.64
C GLY A 247 -0.22 3.22 5.77
N THR A 248 -0.12 3.57 4.48
CA THR A 248 0.71 2.82 3.51
C THR A 248 2.20 3.15 3.60
N GLY A 249 2.55 4.38 4.01
CA GLY A 249 3.94 4.84 4.08
C GLY A 249 4.51 5.20 2.70
N LEU A 250 5.84 5.06 2.57
CA LEU A 250 6.56 5.30 1.31
C LEU A 250 6.43 4.07 0.41
N ASP A 251 5.99 4.27 -0.82
CA ASP A 251 5.85 3.19 -1.79
C ASP A 251 6.34 3.62 -3.18
N CYS A 252 7.02 2.71 -3.87
CA CYS A 252 7.56 2.92 -5.22
C CYS A 252 8.31 4.26 -5.40
N VAL A 253 9.09 4.69 -4.40
CA VAL A 253 9.82 5.97 -4.42
C VAL A 253 11.21 5.78 -5.05
N PRO A 254 11.58 6.57 -6.08
CA PRO A 254 12.94 6.54 -6.63
C PRO A 254 13.89 7.33 -5.69
N LEU A 255 14.86 6.64 -5.08
CA LEU A 255 15.84 7.19 -4.13
C LEU A 255 17.29 6.99 -4.60
#